data_AF-A0A1A6HZX2-F1
#
_entry.id   AF-A0A1A6HZX2-F1
#
_cell.length_a   1.000
_cell.length_b   1.000
_cell.length_c   1.000
_cell.angle_alpha   90.00
_cell.angle_beta   90.00
_cell.angle_gamma   90.00
#
_symmetry.space_group_name_H-M   'P 1'
#
loop_
_entity.id
_entity.type
_entity.pdbx_description
1 polymer ?
#
loop_
_entity_poly.entity_id
_entity_poly.type
_entity_poly.pdbx_seq_one_letter_code
_entity_poly.pdbx_strand_id
1 'polypeptide(L)'
;GCNSFVGEMSSESEKDKGRLIQAAKIFFFHIQDLVSFINKFIDLFNLTMKTQILPMDLKEDSCIKDFFEKMIKNFKEMQLMVDVKHKEMQKEPLCSKVMTAVTSAVEKCANMGPHHTATEMLKSIQTPAAASVLNSSHILGNLESSLSLLMQLPIMGLRLSDFYSAETKEQPGATTSEKNTSPERPKATPENALKKLQDALRTENVHKSVEAAAEELEQLVKTMEPTLQVLQNVIKTMEGNISTFREAGAK
;
A
#
# COMPACT_ATOMS: atom_id res chain seq x y z
N GLY A 1 41.31 -25.39 27.89
CA GLY A 1 40.66 -25.02 26.62
C GLY A 1 39.46 -24.16 26.93
N CYS A 2 39.56 -22.84 26.73
CA CYS A 2 38.49 -21.88 27.00
C CYS A 2 38.29 -20.89 25.83
N ASN A 3 38.77 -21.21 24.63
CA ASN A 3 38.68 -20.31 23.47
C ASN A 3 37.57 -20.69 22.47
N SER A 4 36.93 -21.86 22.62
CA SER A 4 35.85 -22.30 21.72
C SER A 4 34.52 -21.60 21.98
N PHE A 5 34.23 -21.20 23.23
CA PHE A 5 32.94 -20.63 23.61
C PHE A 5 32.76 -19.15 23.20
N VAL A 6 33.86 -18.39 23.09
CA VAL A 6 33.84 -16.97 22.65
C VAL A 6 33.68 -16.87 21.13
N GLY A 7 34.18 -17.85 20.38
CA GLY A 7 34.03 -17.91 18.92
C GLY A 7 32.59 -18.14 18.46
N GLU A 8 31.86 -19.06 19.12
CA GLU A 8 30.45 -19.36 18.79
C GLU A 8 29.51 -18.20 19.13
N MET A 9 29.68 -17.58 20.31
CA MET A 9 28.88 -16.42 20.74
C MET A 9 29.04 -15.20 19.81
N SER A 10 30.25 -15.00 19.25
CA SER A 10 30.50 -13.93 18.28
C SER A 10 29.88 -14.23 16.90
N SER A 11 29.80 -15.50 16.50
CA SER A 11 29.20 -15.88 15.21
C SER A 11 27.67 -15.85 15.21
N GLU A 12 27.03 -16.23 16.31
CA GLU A 12 25.55 -16.18 16.42
C GLU A 12 25.06 -14.73 16.42
N SER A 13 25.76 -13.83 17.13
CA SER A 13 25.44 -12.40 17.14
C SER A 13 25.56 -11.76 15.76
N GLU A 14 26.58 -12.11 14.97
CA GLU A 14 26.71 -11.60 13.59
C GLU A 14 25.63 -12.16 12.65
N LYS A 15 25.24 -13.42 12.84
CA LYS A 15 24.14 -14.04 12.10
C LYS A 15 22.81 -13.33 12.39
N ASP A 16 22.51 -13.03 13.65
CA ASP A 16 21.27 -12.32 14.02
C ASP A 16 21.24 -10.87 13.53
N LYS A 17 22.39 -10.18 13.50
CA LYS A 17 22.50 -8.88 12.84
C LYS A 17 22.17 -8.99 11.36
N GLY A 18 22.70 -10.01 10.68
CA GLY A 18 22.41 -10.26 9.27
C GLY A 18 20.91 -10.50 9.01
N ARG A 19 20.26 -11.30 9.87
CA ARG A 19 18.81 -11.54 9.83
C ARG A 19 18.01 -10.25 10.00
N LEU A 20 18.35 -9.44 11.00
CA LEU A 20 17.67 -8.17 11.27
C LEU A 20 17.81 -7.20 10.07
N ILE A 21 19.00 -7.09 9.49
CA ILE A 21 19.23 -6.26 8.28
C ILE A 21 18.39 -6.77 7.11
N GLN A 22 18.33 -8.08 6.90
CA GLN A 22 17.53 -8.66 5.82
C GLN A 22 16.03 -8.40 6.04
N ALA A 23 15.52 -8.61 7.26
CA ALA A 23 14.13 -8.34 7.59
C ALA A 23 13.78 -6.86 7.42
N ALA A 24 14.67 -5.94 7.81
CA ALA A 24 14.51 -4.50 7.60
C ALA A 24 14.44 -4.14 6.11
N LYS A 25 15.29 -4.74 5.29
CA LYS A 25 15.27 -4.56 3.83
C LYS A 25 13.98 -5.08 3.21
N ILE A 26 13.48 -6.25 3.63
CA ILE A 26 12.21 -6.79 3.13
C ILE A 26 11.04 -5.88 3.55
N PHE A 27 11.01 -5.45 4.81
CA PHE A 27 10.00 -4.52 5.32
C PHE A 27 9.99 -3.21 4.50
N PHE A 28 11.16 -2.64 4.20
CA PHE A 28 11.28 -1.45 3.35
C PHE A 28 10.60 -1.65 1.99
N PHE A 29 10.87 -2.76 1.31
CA PHE A 29 10.24 -3.05 0.02
C PHE A 29 8.73 -3.28 0.15
N HIS A 30 8.28 -3.95 1.20
CA HIS A 30 6.85 -4.12 1.46
C HIS A 30 6.11 -2.80 1.65
N ILE A 31 6.73 -1.79 2.28
CA ILE A 31 6.15 -0.45 2.38
C ILE A 31 6.09 0.23 1.00
N GLN A 32 7.14 0.09 0.18
CA GLN A 32 7.12 0.62 -1.20
C GLN A 32 6.03 -0.03 -2.05
N ASP A 33 5.92 -1.36 -2.00
CA ASP A 33 4.87 -2.13 -2.67
C ASP A 33 3.48 -1.71 -2.20
N LEU A 34 3.30 -1.52 -0.89
CA LEU A 34 2.04 -1.06 -0.31
C LEU A 34 1.64 0.30 -0.89
N VAL A 35 2.54 1.28 -0.89
CA VAL A 35 2.23 2.61 -1.46
C VAL A 35 1.89 2.52 -2.94
N SER A 36 2.65 1.73 -3.71
CA SER A 36 2.39 1.51 -5.13
C SER A 36 1.00 0.91 -5.37
N PHE A 37 0.64 -0.13 -4.62
CA PHE A 37 -0.67 -0.77 -4.70
C PHE A 37 -1.80 0.19 -4.31
N ILE A 38 -1.63 0.96 -3.24
CA ILE A 38 -2.63 1.94 -2.82
C ILE A 38 -2.81 3.05 -3.85
N ASN A 39 -1.73 3.58 -4.41
CA ASN A 39 -1.82 4.61 -5.45
C ASN A 39 -2.54 4.09 -6.70
N LYS A 40 -2.20 2.86 -7.11
CA LYS A 40 -2.92 2.19 -8.20
C LYS A 40 -4.40 1.99 -7.90
N PHE A 41 -4.73 1.62 -6.67
CA PHE A 41 -6.12 1.49 -6.24
C PHE A 41 -6.85 2.85 -6.25
N ILE A 42 -6.21 3.92 -5.79
CA ILE A 42 -6.73 5.30 -5.85
C ILE A 42 -7.03 5.70 -7.29
N ASP A 43 -6.12 5.43 -8.23
CA ASP A 43 -6.31 5.77 -9.64
C ASP A 43 -7.49 5.03 -10.25
N LEU A 44 -7.62 3.72 -9.99
CA LEU A 44 -8.75 2.91 -10.45
C LEU A 44 -10.06 3.38 -9.82
N PHE A 45 -10.04 3.74 -8.53
CA PHE A 45 -11.19 4.28 -7.82
C PHE A 45 -11.63 5.61 -8.44
N ASN A 46 -10.70 6.54 -8.65
CA ASN A 46 -10.97 7.84 -9.27
C ASN A 46 -11.56 7.69 -10.67
N LEU A 47 -11.01 6.79 -11.49
CA LEU A 47 -11.52 6.50 -12.83
C LEU A 47 -12.96 5.97 -12.77
N THR A 48 -13.23 5.04 -11.85
CA THR A 48 -14.52 4.32 -11.78
C THR A 48 -15.61 5.18 -11.14
N MET A 49 -15.27 5.89 -10.07
CA MET A 49 -16.19 6.68 -9.24
C MET A 49 -16.27 8.14 -9.69
N LYS A 50 -15.43 8.55 -10.64
CA LYS A 50 -15.29 9.93 -11.14
C LYS A 50 -14.94 10.90 -10.00
N THR A 51 -13.96 10.52 -9.21
CA THR A 51 -13.47 11.27 -8.04
C THR A 51 -12.05 11.79 -8.27
N GLN A 52 -11.54 12.61 -7.35
CA GLN A 52 -10.21 13.21 -7.43
C GLN A 52 -9.43 13.03 -6.12
N ILE A 53 -9.42 11.82 -5.58
CA ILE A 53 -8.64 11.49 -4.38
C ILE A 53 -7.17 11.55 -4.75
N LEU A 54 -6.39 12.30 -3.97
CA LEU A 54 -4.98 12.51 -4.28
C LEU A 54 -4.16 11.24 -3.95
N PRO A 55 -3.31 10.77 -4.88
CA PRO A 55 -2.33 9.74 -4.59
C PRO A 55 -1.39 10.13 -3.46
N MET A 56 -0.78 9.13 -2.85
CA MET A 56 0.21 9.32 -1.81
C MET A 56 1.59 9.49 -2.40
N ASP A 57 2.42 10.23 -1.67
CA ASP A 57 3.84 10.38 -1.94
C ASP A 57 4.58 9.77 -0.75
N LEU A 58 5.61 8.97 -1.04
CA LEU A 58 6.43 8.28 -0.04
C LEU A 58 7.79 8.95 0.01
N LYS A 59 8.03 9.73 1.07
CA LYS A 59 9.34 10.34 1.34
C LYS A 59 10.10 9.49 2.33
N GLU A 60 11.28 8.98 1.99
CA GLU A 60 12.02 8.06 2.87
C GLU A 60 12.30 8.65 4.27
N ASP A 61 12.39 9.97 4.38
CA ASP A 61 12.59 10.71 5.63
C ASP A 61 11.35 10.86 6.52
N SER A 62 10.15 10.57 6.00
CA SER A 62 8.91 10.69 6.77
C SER A 62 8.70 9.47 7.66
N CYS A 63 7.96 9.70 8.74
CA CYS A 63 7.59 8.66 9.69
C CYS A 63 6.66 7.63 9.02
N ILE A 64 6.87 6.34 9.30
CA ILE A 64 6.02 5.27 8.76
C ILE A 64 4.56 5.50 9.14
N LYS A 65 4.32 5.91 10.39
CA LYS A 65 3.00 6.25 10.90
C LYS A 65 2.25 7.23 10.00
N ASP A 66 2.91 8.29 9.55
CA ASP A 66 2.29 9.34 8.73
C ASP A 66 1.75 8.77 7.40
N PHE A 67 2.44 7.77 6.84
CA PHE A 67 1.99 7.08 5.63
C PHE A 67 0.74 6.26 5.87
N PHE A 68 0.70 5.46 6.94
CA PHE A 68 -0.48 4.67 7.27
C PHE A 68 -1.68 5.57 7.62
N GLU A 69 -1.47 6.68 8.33
CA GLU A 69 -2.52 7.66 8.59
C GLU A 69 -3.09 8.26 7.30
N LYS A 70 -2.20 8.61 6.35
CA LYS A 70 -2.62 9.10 5.04
C LYS A 70 -3.39 8.04 4.25
N MET A 71 -2.96 6.77 4.29
CA MET A 71 -3.68 5.65 3.65
C MET A 71 -5.08 5.50 4.23
N ILE A 72 -5.20 5.42 5.55
CA ILE A 72 -6.47 5.27 6.26
C ILE A 72 -7.40 6.44 5.96
N LYS A 73 -6.88 7.67 5.93
CA LYS A 73 -7.65 8.85 5.56
C LYS A 73 -8.23 8.72 4.15
N ASN A 74 -7.42 8.31 3.17
CA ASN A 74 -7.88 8.10 1.79
C ASN A 74 -8.97 7.02 1.72
N PHE A 75 -8.85 5.92 2.47
CA PHE A 75 -9.88 4.88 2.53
C PHE A 75 -11.20 5.35 3.14
N LYS A 76 -11.14 6.15 4.21
CA LYS A 76 -12.33 6.78 4.80
C LYS A 76 -13.01 7.71 3.81
N GLU A 77 -12.23 8.51 3.08
CA GLU A 77 -12.76 9.40 2.04
C GLU A 77 -13.44 8.60 0.91
N MET A 78 -12.81 7.52 0.44
CA MET A 78 -13.43 6.61 -0.54
C MET A 78 -14.74 6.02 -0.03
N GLN A 79 -14.79 5.59 1.23
CA GLN A 79 -15.98 5.01 1.84
C GLN A 79 -17.13 6.03 1.89
N LEU A 80 -16.85 7.26 2.30
CA LEU A 80 -17.83 8.34 2.29
C LEU A 80 -18.37 8.61 0.87
N MET A 81 -17.51 8.57 -0.15
CA MET A 81 -17.92 8.76 -1.54
C MET A 81 -18.78 7.60 -2.05
N VAL A 82 -18.42 6.36 -1.72
CA VAL A 82 -19.21 5.17 -2.03
C VAL A 82 -20.59 5.26 -1.37
N ASP A 83 -20.66 5.66 -0.10
CA ASP A 83 -21.91 5.81 0.63
C ASP A 83 -22.83 6.88 0.03
N VAL A 84 -22.28 8.04 -0.34
CA VAL A 84 -23.04 9.10 -1.03
C VAL A 84 -23.61 8.56 -2.34
N LYS A 85 -22.79 7.90 -3.17
CA LYS A 85 -23.22 7.34 -4.45
C LYS A 85 -24.23 6.22 -4.29
N HIS A 86 -24.07 5.38 -3.27
CA HIS A 86 -25.00 4.31 -2.95
C HIS A 86 -26.36 4.86 -2.46
N LYS A 87 -26.37 5.90 -1.62
CA LYS A 87 -27.60 6.58 -1.19
C LYS A 87 -28.31 7.28 -2.35
N GLU A 88 -27.58 7.86 -3.30
CA GLU A 88 -28.14 8.38 -4.55
C GLU A 88 -28.84 7.26 -5.35
N MET A 89 -28.29 6.05 -5.37
CA MET A 89 -28.91 4.89 -6.02
C MET A 89 -30.12 4.33 -5.29
N GLN A 90 -30.23 4.49 -3.97
CA GLN A 90 -31.45 4.07 -3.26
C GLN A 90 -32.66 4.94 -3.65
N LYS A 91 -32.44 6.18 -4.09
CA LYS A 91 -33.51 7.05 -4.62
C LYS A 91 -33.93 6.67 -6.04
N GLU A 92 -33.02 6.11 -6.82
CA GLU A 92 -33.27 5.62 -8.18
C GLU A 92 -32.52 4.29 -8.40
N PRO A 93 -33.17 3.15 -8.14
CA PRO A 93 -32.51 1.85 -8.07
C PRO A 93 -31.80 1.51 -9.37
N LEU A 94 -30.72 0.73 -9.26
CA LEU A 94 -29.94 0.23 -10.41
C LEU A 94 -30.84 -0.37 -11.50
N CYS A 95 -31.88 -1.11 -11.11
CA CYS A 95 -32.84 -1.70 -12.04
C CYS A 95 -33.61 -0.63 -12.86
N SER A 96 -33.98 0.49 -12.22
CA SER A 96 -34.59 1.64 -12.88
C SER A 96 -33.62 2.29 -13.86
N LYS A 97 -32.35 2.47 -13.46
CA LYS A 97 -31.32 3.05 -14.35
C LYS A 97 -31.01 2.16 -15.54
N VAL A 98 -30.90 0.85 -15.31
CA VAL A 98 -30.75 -0.15 -16.37
C VAL A 98 -31.94 -0.07 -17.32
N MET A 99 -33.17 -0.03 -16.79
CA MET A 99 -34.38 0.06 -17.60
C MET A 99 -34.42 1.35 -18.43
N THR A 100 -34.18 2.51 -17.83
CA THR A 100 -34.12 3.79 -18.54
C THR A 100 -33.02 3.80 -19.61
N ALA A 101 -31.85 3.23 -19.31
CA ALA A 101 -30.75 3.15 -20.26
C ALA A 101 -31.06 2.19 -21.41
N VAL A 102 -31.74 1.06 -21.16
CA VAL A 102 -32.26 0.15 -22.19
C VAL A 102 -33.32 0.83 -23.05
N THR A 103 -34.31 1.51 -22.44
CA THR A 103 -35.37 2.21 -23.18
C THR A 103 -34.79 3.32 -24.06
N SER A 104 -33.88 4.13 -23.53
CA SER A 104 -33.19 5.16 -24.31
C SER A 104 -32.30 4.56 -25.40
N ALA A 105 -31.69 3.40 -25.16
CA ALA A 105 -30.90 2.70 -26.16
C ALA A 105 -31.76 2.15 -27.30
N VAL A 106 -32.93 1.59 -27.00
CA VAL A 106 -33.90 1.14 -28.01
C VAL A 106 -34.33 2.30 -28.91
N GLU A 107 -34.56 3.49 -28.34
CA GLU A 107 -34.89 4.70 -29.09
C GLU A 107 -33.72 5.22 -29.95
N LYS A 108 -32.49 5.20 -29.42
CA LYS A 108 -31.29 5.72 -30.12
C LYS A 108 -30.69 4.76 -31.15
N CYS A 109 -30.90 3.45 -31.00
CA CYS A 109 -30.47 2.44 -31.96
C CYS A 109 -31.04 2.67 -33.37
N ALA A 110 -32.18 3.36 -33.48
CA ALA A 110 -32.75 3.77 -34.76
C ALA A 110 -31.87 4.79 -35.54
N ASN A 111 -31.01 5.56 -34.86
CA ASN A 111 -30.27 6.68 -35.44
C ASN A 111 -28.73 6.54 -35.41
N MET A 112 -28.14 5.86 -34.42
CA MET A 112 -26.68 5.84 -34.20
C MET A 112 -26.04 4.45 -34.29
N GLY A 113 -26.85 3.42 -34.55
CA GLY A 113 -26.39 2.03 -34.58
C GLY A 113 -26.17 1.42 -33.18
N PRO A 114 -26.19 0.08 -33.06
CA PRO A 114 -26.26 -0.62 -31.79
C PRO A 114 -24.96 -0.53 -30.95
N HIS A 115 -23.78 -0.51 -31.58
CA HIS A 115 -22.50 -0.50 -30.86
C HIS A 115 -22.25 0.79 -30.07
N HIS A 116 -22.49 1.96 -30.70
CA HIS A 116 -22.28 3.24 -30.03
C HIS A 116 -23.26 3.44 -28.87
N THR A 117 -24.48 2.97 -29.05
CA THR A 117 -25.56 3.06 -28.08
C THR A 117 -25.33 2.15 -26.86
N ALA A 118 -24.83 0.92 -27.07
CA ALA A 118 -24.45 0.00 -25.99
C ALA A 118 -23.31 0.56 -25.14
N THR A 119 -22.34 1.23 -25.76
CA THR A 119 -21.20 1.85 -25.07
C THR A 119 -21.63 2.98 -24.14
N GLU A 120 -22.52 3.87 -24.61
CA GLU A 120 -23.07 4.96 -23.78
C GLU A 120 -23.94 4.44 -22.65
N MET A 121 -24.71 3.38 -22.90
CA MET A 121 -25.51 2.69 -21.89
C MET A 121 -24.63 2.13 -20.75
N LEU A 122 -23.55 1.41 -21.09
CA LEU A 122 -22.62 0.85 -20.11
C LEU A 122 -21.97 1.94 -19.24
N LYS A 123 -21.53 3.05 -19.83
CA LYS A 123 -20.94 4.19 -19.09
C LYS A 123 -21.91 4.79 -18.07
N SER A 124 -23.21 4.77 -18.35
CA SER A 124 -24.23 5.31 -17.44
C SER A 124 -24.51 4.41 -16.22
N ILE A 125 -24.19 3.11 -16.34
CA ILE A 125 -24.43 2.08 -15.31
C ILE A 125 -23.14 1.72 -14.54
N GLN A 126 -21.97 1.93 -15.13
CA GLN A 126 -20.67 1.51 -14.57
C GLN A 126 -20.39 2.08 -13.18
N THR A 127 -20.49 3.41 -13.00
CA THR A 127 -20.26 4.03 -11.68
C THR A 127 -21.30 3.56 -10.65
N PRO A 128 -22.61 3.48 -10.99
CA PRO A 128 -23.60 2.88 -10.13
C PRO A 128 -23.28 1.43 -9.68
N ALA A 129 -22.98 0.56 -10.63
CA ALA A 129 -22.68 -0.84 -10.36
C ALA A 129 -21.44 -0.99 -9.47
N ALA A 130 -20.39 -0.22 -9.75
CA ALA A 130 -19.16 -0.23 -8.96
C ALA A 130 -19.39 0.21 -7.50
N ALA A 131 -20.14 1.29 -7.26
CA ALA A 131 -20.41 1.72 -5.88
C ALA A 131 -21.24 0.68 -5.11
N SER A 132 -22.17 -0.01 -5.78
CA SER A 132 -22.93 -1.10 -5.15
C SER A 132 -22.01 -2.25 -4.72
N VAL A 133 -21.10 -2.68 -5.60
CA VAL A 133 -20.13 -3.77 -5.30
C VAL A 133 -19.16 -3.35 -4.19
N LEU A 134 -18.62 -2.13 -4.25
CA LEU A 134 -17.69 -1.62 -3.24
C LEU A 134 -18.35 -1.51 -1.86
N ASN A 135 -19.62 -1.10 -1.80
CA ASN A 135 -20.36 -1.04 -0.54
C ASN A 135 -20.63 -2.44 0.03
N SER A 136 -21.18 -3.35 -0.78
CA SER A 136 -21.58 -4.68 -0.31
C SER A 136 -20.41 -5.60 0.05
N SER A 137 -19.24 -5.37 -0.56
CA SER A 137 -18.04 -6.20 -0.33
C SER A 137 -17.26 -5.83 0.92
N HIS A 138 -17.55 -4.67 1.53
CA HIS A 138 -16.82 -4.14 2.69
C HIS A 138 -15.30 -4.03 2.49
N ILE A 139 -14.81 -4.05 1.23
CA ILE A 139 -13.37 -4.06 0.91
C ILE A 139 -12.66 -2.87 1.55
N LEU A 140 -13.23 -1.66 1.43
CA LEU A 140 -12.62 -0.44 1.97
C LEU A 140 -12.50 -0.48 3.50
N GLY A 141 -13.52 -0.97 4.20
CA GLY A 141 -13.50 -1.10 5.66
C GLY A 141 -12.54 -2.20 6.17
N ASN A 142 -12.44 -3.30 5.43
CA ASN A 142 -11.47 -4.36 5.73
C ASN A 142 -10.03 -3.85 5.56
N LEU A 143 -9.76 -3.11 4.49
CA LEU A 143 -8.45 -2.50 4.26
C LEU A 143 -8.11 -1.45 5.34
N GLU A 144 -9.06 -0.59 5.70
CA GLU A 144 -8.89 0.35 6.82
C GLU A 144 -8.52 -0.37 8.12
N SER A 145 -9.25 -1.44 8.45
CA SER A 145 -9.04 -2.22 9.68
C SER A 145 -7.65 -2.88 9.70
N SER A 146 -7.26 -3.53 8.60
CA SER A 146 -5.93 -4.14 8.46
C SER A 146 -4.80 -3.11 8.59
N LEU A 147 -4.95 -1.93 7.97
CA LEU A 147 -3.96 -0.85 8.11
C LEU A 147 -3.91 -0.28 9.53
N SER A 148 -5.06 -0.19 10.20
CA SER A 148 -5.14 0.26 11.59
C SER A 148 -4.45 -0.71 12.55
N LEU A 149 -4.51 -2.02 12.28
CA LEU A 149 -3.75 -3.03 13.02
C LEU A 149 -2.24 -2.86 12.80
N LEU A 150 -1.80 -2.63 11.56
CA LEU A 150 -0.39 -2.35 11.27
C LEU A 150 0.08 -1.08 12.01
N MET A 151 -0.76 -0.06 12.16
CA MET A 151 -0.41 1.15 12.93
C MET A 151 -0.14 0.92 14.43
N GLN A 152 -0.53 -0.23 14.99
CA GLN A 152 -0.27 -0.54 16.40
C GLN A 152 1.15 -1.07 16.64
N LEU A 153 1.90 -1.31 15.57
CA LEU A 153 3.25 -1.85 15.66
C LEU A 153 4.23 -0.83 16.24
N PRO A 154 5.18 -1.26 17.10
CA PRO A 154 6.10 -0.36 17.79
C PRO A 154 7.06 0.37 16.84
N ILE A 155 7.27 -0.18 15.64
CA ILE A 155 8.12 0.40 14.60
C ILE A 155 7.54 1.62 13.88
N MET A 156 6.27 1.97 14.15
CA MET A 156 5.56 3.02 13.41
C MET A 156 6.20 4.40 13.56
N GLY A 157 6.94 4.65 14.64
CA GLY A 157 7.67 5.90 14.86
C GLY A 157 8.98 6.06 14.08
N LEU A 158 9.43 5.01 13.40
CA LEU A 158 10.66 5.04 12.61
C LEU A 158 10.43 5.65 11.23
N ARG A 159 11.50 6.17 10.62
CA ARG A 159 11.49 6.61 9.22
C ARG A 159 11.77 5.41 8.32
N LEU A 160 11.27 5.45 7.10
CA LEU A 160 11.55 4.38 6.14
C LEU A 160 13.05 4.25 5.85
N SER A 161 13.77 5.38 5.81
CA SER A 161 15.24 5.42 5.67
C SER A 161 15.99 4.77 6.83
N ASP A 162 15.37 4.60 8.02
CA ASP A 162 16.00 3.93 9.16
C ASP A 162 16.07 2.40 8.96
N PHE A 163 15.33 1.83 7.99
CA PHE A 163 15.35 0.38 7.69
C PHE A 163 16.33 0.05 6.57
N TYR A 164 16.34 0.87 5.53
CA TYR A 164 17.19 0.70 4.36
C TYR A 164 17.31 2.04 3.64
N SER A 165 18.51 2.36 3.16
CA SER A 165 18.72 3.49 2.26
C SER A 165 19.25 2.97 0.92
N ALA A 166 18.53 3.30 -0.16
CA ALA A 166 18.96 2.95 -1.51
C ALA A 166 20.22 3.71 -1.95
N GLU A 167 20.59 4.79 -1.26
CA GLU A 167 21.79 5.60 -1.53
C GLU A 167 23.09 4.88 -1.14
N THR A 168 23.02 3.90 -0.24
CA THR A 168 24.09 2.93 -0.02
C THR A 168 24.04 1.81 -1.05
N LYS A 169 24.17 2.15 -2.35
CA LYS A 169 24.90 1.23 -3.21
C LYS A 169 26.31 1.19 -2.64
N GLU A 170 26.77 0.02 -2.23
CA GLU A 170 28.20 -0.25 -2.07
C GLU A 170 28.89 0.28 -3.32
N GLN A 171 29.55 1.43 -3.20
CA GLN A 171 30.40 1.94 -4.25
C GLN A 171 31.74 1.21 -4.06
N PRO A 172 32.11 0.24 -4.90
CA PRO A 172 33.42 -0.37 -4.81
C PRO A 172 34.39 0.63 -5.43
N GLY A 173 35.12 1.34 -4.57
CA GLY A 173 36.32 2.11 -4.93
C GLY A 173 36.11 3.29 -5.90
N ALA A 174 36.09 4.51 -5.35
CA ALA A 174 36.58 5.67 -6.11
C ALA A 174 37.14 6.70 -5.14
N THR A 175 38.47 6.78 -5.13
CA THR A 175 39.28 7.83 -4.51
C THR A 175 38.99 9.21 -5.14
N THR A 176 39.15 10.23 -4.30
CA THR A 176 39.32 11.68 -4.56
C THR A 176 38.08 12.59 -4.64
N SER A 177 37.99 13.43 -3.59
CA SER A 177 37.83 14.90 -3.61
C SER A 177 36.68 15.52 -4.41
N GLU A 178 35.73 16.14 -3.70
CA GLU A 178 35.53 17.59 -3.78
C GLU A 178 34.64 18.11 -2.63
N LYS A 179 35.02 19.29 -2.15
CA LYS A 179 34.48 20.01 -0.99
C LYS A 179 33.21 20.75 -1.39
N ASN A 180 32.05 20.34 -0.87
CA ASN A 180 30.82 21.13 -0.92
C ASN A 180 30.20 21.25 0.47
N THR A 181 30.25 22.45 1.03
CA THR A 181 29.55 22.87 2.25
C THR A 181 28.05 23.00 1.97
N SER A 182 27.31 21.94 2.26
CA SER A 182 25.86 21.93 2.49
C SER A 182 25.65 21.55 3.97
N PRO A 183 24.55 21.92 4.66
CA PRO A 183 24.32 21.46 6.03
C PRO A 183 24.32 19.94 6.02
N GLU A 184 25.37 19.36 6.60
CA GLU A 184 25.63 17.93 6.56
C GLU A 184 24.54 17.25 7.38
N ARG A 185 23.51 16.75 6.69
CA ARG A 185 22.56 15.80 7.26
C ARG A 185 23.42 14.67 7.83
N PRO A 186 23.34 14.34 9.13
CA PRO A 186 24.18 13.29 9.69
C PRO A 186 23.86 12.01 8.93
N LYS A 187 24.82 11.58 8.09
CA LYS A 187 24.75 10.28 7.42
C LYS A 187 24.62 9.24 8.53
N ALA A 188 23.43 8.69 8.68
CA ALA A 188 23.21 7.61 9.63
C ALA A 188 24.08 6.44 9.18
N THR A 189 25.14 6.13 9.93
CA THR A 189 25.92 4.91 9.70
C THR A 189 24.99 3.71 9.86
N PRO A 190 25.18 2.62 9.09
CA PRO A 190 24.34 1.41 9.18
C PRO A 190 24.18 0.87 10.61
N GLU A 191 25.21 1.00 11.44
CA GLU A 191 25.18 0.62 12.86
C GLU A 191 24.21 1.45 13.71
N ASN A 192 24.07 2.75 13.40
CA ASN A 192 23.14 3.64 14.11
C ASN A 192 21.68 3.34 13.72
N ALA A 193 21.43 3.02 12.45
CA ALA A 193 20.13 2.58 11.97
C ALA A 193 19.71 1.24 12.62
N LEU A 194 20.63 0.27 12.67
CA LEU A 194 20.40 -1.02 13.31
C LEU A 194 20.08 -0.88 14.80
N LYS A 195 20.80 -0.01 15.51
CA LYS A 195 20.55 0.26 16.93
C LYS A 195 19.18 0.90 17.15
N LYS A 196 18.81 1.90 16.34
CA LYS A 196 17.46 2.49 16.41
C LYS A 196 16.36 1.45 16.19
N LEU A 197 16.57 0.54 15.24
CA LEU A 197 15.62 -0.53 14.93
C LEU A 197 15.46 -1.50 16.10
N GLN A 198 16.57 -1.91 16.73
CA GLN A 198 16.56 -2.72 17.96
C GLN A 198 15.87 -2.00 19.11
N ASP A 199 16.15 -0.71 19.30
CA ASP A 199 15.54 0.08 20.36
C ASP A 199 14.02 0.25 20.14
N ALA A 200 13.56 0.37 18.90
CA ALA A 200 12.15 0.48 18.56
C ALA A 200 11.39 -0.86 18.68
N LEU A 201 12.05 -1.98 18.41
CA LEU A 201 11.51 -3.34 18.56
C LEU A 201 11.66 -3.86 19.99
N ARG A 202 11.97 -2.98 20.95
CA ARG A 202 12.16 -3.39 22.33
C ARG A 202 10.80 -3.54 23.01
N THR A 203 10.40 -4.78 23.28
CA THR A 203 9.33 -5.09 24.23
C THR A 203 9.85 -5.03 25.67
N GLU A 204 9.04 -4.52 26.61
CA GLU A 204 9.44 -4.22 28.00
C GLU A 204 10.01 -5.43 28.78
N ASN A 205 9.79 -6.66 28.28
CA ASN A 205 10.03 -7.91 29.00
C ASN A 205 11.09 -8.84 28.39
N VAL A 206 11.68 -8.51 27.22
CA VAL A 206 12.66 -9.37 26.55
C VAL A 206 14.05 -8.74 26.65
N HIS A 207 15.07 -9.58 26.87
CA HIS A 207 16.46 -9.15 26.87
C HIS A 207 16.78 -8.39 25.57
N LYS A 208 17.66 -7.38 25.65
CA LYS A 208 18.04 -6.49 24.53
C LYS A 208 18.88 -7.22 23.46
N SER A 209 18.49 -8.43 23.05
CA SER A 209 19.21 -9.21 22.07
C SER A 209 18.79 -8.81 20.66
N VAL A 210 19.77 -8.80 19.77
CA VAL A 210 19.55 -8.58 18.33
C VAL A 210 18.63 -9.66 17.75
N GLU A 211 18.72 -10.88 18.30
CA GLU A 211 17.88 -12.02 17.98
C GLU A 211 16.38 -11.72 18.14
N ALA A 212 15.96 -11.18 19.30
CA ALA A 212 14.55 -10.88 19.55
C ALA A 212 14.02 -9.81 18.58
N ALA A 213 14.82 -8.76 18.32
CA ALA A 213 14.46 -7.75 17.32
C ALA A 213 14.36 -8.35 15.91
N ALA A 214 15.28 -9.26 15.54
CA ALA A 214 15.20 -9.95 14.26
C ALA A 214 13.92 -10.79 14.15
N GLU A 215 13.58 -11.55 15.19
CA GLU A 215 12.36 -12.37 15.23
C GLU A 215 11.09 -11.53 15.13
N GLU A 216 10.99 -10.44 15.90
CA GLU A 216 9.83 -9.54 15.86
C GLU A 216 9.64 -8.93 14.46
N LEU A 217 10.72 -8.47 13.83
CA LEU A 217 10.63 -7.88 12.48
C LEU A 217 10.34 -8.92 11.40
N GLU A 218 10.92 -10.13 11.51
CA GLU A 218 10.62 -11.25 10.62
C GLU A 218 9.16 -11.68 10.72
N GLN A 219 8.61 -11.77 11.94
CA GLN A 219 7.19 -12.07 12.16
C GLN A 219 6.31 -10.98 11.56
N LEU A 220 6.68 -9.72 11.76
CA LEU A 220 5.95 -8.61 11.18
C LEU A 220 5.91 -8.67 9.65
N VAL A 221 7.06 -8.87 9.01
CA VAL A 221 7.17 -9.04 7.56
C VAL A 221 6.24 -10.16 7.08
N LYS A 222 6.24 -11.31 7.77
CA LYS A 222 5.35 -12.44 7.46
C LYS A 222 3.87 -12.09 7.62
N THR A 223 3.50 -11.26 8.61
CA THR A 223 2.11 -10.82 8.81
C THR A 223 1.66 -9.83 7.73
N MET A 224 2.57 -9.03 7.17
CA MET A 224 2.24 -8.08 6.11
C MET A 224 1.97 -8.76 4.76
N GLU A 225 2.62 -9.87 4.47
CA GLU A 225 2.56 -10.55 3.17
C GLU A 225 1.12 -10.96 2.76
N PRO A 226 0.29 -11.60 3.62
CA PRO A 226 -1.10 -11.86 3.30
C PRO A 226 -1.91 -10.59 2.99
N THR A 227 -1.65 -9.49 3.70
CA THR A 227 -2.33 -8.21 3.48
C THR A 227 -2.00 -7.63 2.10
N LEU A 228 -0.73 -7.68 1.71
CA LEU A 228 -0.27 -7.29 0.38
C LEU A 228 -0.90 -8.16 -0.72
N GLN A 229 -0.99 -9.47 -0.50
CA GLN A 229 -1.59 -10.39 -1.46
C GLN A 229 -3.09 -10.13 -1.65
N VAL A 230 -3.82 -9.86 -0.57
CA VAL A 230 -5.24 -9.47 -0.63
C VAL A 230 -5.40 -8.18 -1.43
N LEU A 231 -4.59 -7.15 -1.13
CA LEU A 231 -4.59 -5.88 -1.87
C LEU A 231 -4.33 -6.08 -3.36
N GLN A 232 -3.31 -6.89 -3.70
CA GLN A 232 -2.97 -7.18 -5.08
C GLN A 232 -4.12 -7.91 -5.82
N ASN A 233 -4.79 -8.85 -5.15
CA ASN A 233 -5.92 -9.57 -5.72
C ASN A 233 -7.12 -8.63 -5.95
N VAL A 234 -7.42 -7.75 -4.98
CA VAL A 234 -8.47 -6.73 -5.13
C VAL A 234 -8.20 -5.83 -6.34
N ILE A 235 -6.96 -5.36 -6.49
CA ILE A 235 -6.55 -4.54 -7.64
C ILE A 235 -6.73 -5.30 -8.94
N LYS A 236 -6.24 -6.55 -9.04
CA LYS A 236 -6.39 -7.38 -10.25
C LYS A 236 -7.86 -7.61 -10.61
N THR A 237 -8.72 -7.87 -9.63
CA THR A 237 -10.16 -8.02 -9.85
C THR A 237 -10.78 -6.73 -10.36
N MET A 238 -10.42 -5.58 -9.77
CA MET A 238 -10.93 -4.28 -10.18
C MET A 238 -10.44 -3.90 -11.59
N GLU A 239 -9.18 -4.18 -11.92
CA GLU A 239 -8.63 -4.01 -13.27
C GLU A 239 -9.33 -4.91 -14.30
N GLY A 240 -9.55 -6.18 -13.98
CA GLY A 240 -10.26 -7.13 -14.86
C GLY A 240 -11.72 -6.72 -15.10
N ASN A 241 -12.38 -6.20 -14.07
CA ASN A 241 -13.73 -5.66 -14.20
C ASN A 241 -13.73 -4.38 -15.04
N ILE A 242 -12.78 -3.46 -14.84
CA ILE A 242 -12.69 -2.22 -15.63
C ILE A 242 -12.31 -2.52 -17.09
N SER A 243 -11.41 -3.48 -17.35
CA SER A 243 -11.00 -3.87 -18.71
C SER A 243 -12.14 -4.54 -19.47
N THR A 244 -12.93 -5.40 -18.83
CA THR A 244 -14.13 -5.99 -19.45
C THR A 244 -15.17 -4.93 -19.80
N PHE A 245 -15.35 -3.88 -18.99
CA PHE A 245 -16.20 -2.73 -19.34
C PHE A 245 -15.62 -1.87 -20.46
N ARG A 246 -14.28 -1.73 -20.54
CA ARG A 246 -13.60 -0.94 -21.57
C ARG A 246 -13.57 -1.66 -22.93
N GLU A 247 -13.32 -2.96 -22.96
CA GLU A 247 -13.34 -3.77 -24.18
C GLU A 247 -14.74 -3.95 -24.73
N ALA A 248 -15.76 -4.07 -23.86
CA ALA A 248 -17.16 -4.06 -24.27
C ALA A 248 -17.61 -2.71 -24.85
N GLY A 249 -16.87 -1.62 -24.62
CA GLY A 249 -17.11 -0.30 -25.20
C GLY A 249 -16.22 0.05 -26.40
N ALA A 250 -15.31 -0.83 -26.81
CA ALA A 250 -14.35 -0.59 -27.91
C ALA A 250 -14.50 -1.56 -29.09
N LYS A 251 -15.44 -2.52 -29.02
CA LYS A 251 -15.79 -3.44 -30.09
C LYS A 251 -17.16 -3.12 -30.70
#